data_AF-A0A814X4D1-F1
#
_entry.id   AF-A0A814X4D1-F1
#
_cell.length_a   1.000
_cell.length_b   1.000
_cell.length_c   1.000
_cell.angle_alpha   90.00
_cell.angle_beta   90.00
_cell.angle_gamma   90.00
#
_symmetry.space_group_name_H-M   'P 1'
#
loop_
_entity.id
_entity.type
_entity.pdbx_description
1 polymer ?
#
loop_
_entity_poly.entity_id
_entity_poly.type
_entity_poly.pdbx_seq_one_letter_code
_entity_poly.pdbx_strand_id
1 'polypeptide(L)'
;MIVSFFAALVTIIPPVYVYVISRTNSQSSFTNITQSICSNTTCIGQETSYRSSMVTVLYPFDANSNDLTGYATGLPLGSSTPGYTTNSYVGSQALSLSSSSQYILIPNVDLAQRSFTIQVWLYPTSSPILGDYGIFGQCDSNSKCLSISLRNARFTLSFNSMNTNSTLIGSRIISNQDWTHLTVVYDAVLYQQQIYVNGLIDAVSNGIVAPYQGTLSGLITTIGKSSSSAYGTSYFQGRIDHFIISAGVVRSVCQIYNDATLTAYYPFNTVDTFNDYSVNLFNGIASGTTTISQGYFGQALYFPLNTSYFQAECFPSIETSNPPFTFALWVNPATLTGGGSLVHVSNLQTGNGSSCYDLLAFTLTGDLVVQWMQNSATVHSIKGPILPANKWTHVTVVFETSNGMHLYINGQLNVVSTNTSSLTTYTITDPQYITLGNNSPLGPSIPLTCRNGPIPIVSGAFTGAIDEFRIYNRDLNNQEICVLANL
;
A
#
# COMPACT_ATOMS: atom_id res chain seq x y z
N MET A 1 18.38 -26.80 83.99
CA MET A 1 17.20 -27.03 83.13
C MET A 1 17.56 -26.52 81.73
N ILE A 2 17.87 -27.48 80.85
CA ILE A 2 17.93 -27.51 79.38
C ILE A 2 18.40 -26.26 78.61
N VAL A 3 19.50 -26.46 77.86
CA VAL A 3 20.17 -25.53 76.93
C VAL A 3 19.69 -25.81 75.50
N SER A 4 19.42 -24.76 74.72
CA SER A 4 18.86 -24.81 73.36
C SER A 4 19.91 -24.63 72.26
N PHE A 5 19.69 -25.35 71.15
CA PHE A 5 20.50 -25.50 69.94
C PHE A 5 20.48 -24.28 68.99
N PHE A 6 21.57 -24.09 68.23
CA PHE A 6 21.57 -23.43 66.91
C PHE A 6 22.18 -24.39 65.88
N ALA A 7 21.47 -24.65 64.78
CA ALA A 7 21.89 -25.48 63.65
C ALA A 7 22.04 -24.61 62.39
N ALA A 8 23.16 -24.76 61.68
CA ALA A 8 23.42 -24.13 60.38
C ALA A 8 23.00 -25.07 59.25
N LEU A 9 22.22 -24.57 58.28
CA LEU A 9 21.81 -25.31 57.09
C LEU A 9 22.53 -24.75 55.85
N VAL A 10 23.15 -25.66 55.11
CA VAL A 10 23.88 -25.45 53.84
C VAL A 10 22.88 -25.46 52.69
N THR A 11 22.95 -24.46 51.79
CA THR A 11 22.20 -24.45 50.52
C THR A 11 23.12 -24.80 49.34
N ILE A 12 22.64 -25.73 48.51
CA ILE A 12 23.29 -26.32 47.33
C ILE A 12 22.94 -25.49 46.09
N ILE A 13 23.90 -25.14 45.24
CA ILE A 13 23.72 -24.55 43.90
C ILE A 13 24.19 -25.58 42.85
N PRO A 14 23.39 -25.91 41.80
CA PRO A 14 23.76 -26.89 40.77
C PRO A 14 24.76 -26.35 39.73
N PRO A 15 25.48 -27.24 39.01
CA PRO A 15 26.60 -26.86 38.15
C PRO A 15 26.19 -26.24 36.81
N VAL A 16 27.00 -25.28 36.36
CA VAL A 16 26.97 -24.65 35.04
C VAL A 16 27.55 -25.62 34.00
N TYR A 17 26.77 -26.01 33.00
CA TYR A 17 27.27 -26.80 31.87
C TYR A 17 27.90 -25.87 30.82
N VAL A 18 29.22 -25.98 30.67
CA VAL A 18 29.97 -25.38 29.54
C VAL A 18 29.98 -26.41 28.40
N TYR A 19 29.26 -26.13 27.31
CA TYR A 19 29.35 -26.94 26.10
C TYR A 19 30.57 -26.50 25.28
N VAL A 20 31.60 -27.36 25.27
CA VAL A 20 32.70 -27.31 24.29
C VAL A 20 32.23 -28.07 23.06
N ILE A 21 31.96 -27.39 21.94
CA ILE A 21 31.64 -28.06 20.67
C ILE A 21 32.95 -28.43 19.98
N SER A 22 33.34 -29.70 20.06
CA SER A 22 34.37 -30.31 19.22
C SER A 22 33.82 -30.60 17.82
N ARG A 23 34.52 -30.17 16.77
CA ARG A 23 34.19 -30.47 15.37
C ARG A 23 34.36 -31.97 15.08
N THR A 24 33.30 -32.64 14.67
CA THR A 24 33.37 -33.90 13.91
C THR A 24 32.66 -33.70 12.58
N ASN A 25 33.41 -33.85 11.49
CA ASN A 25 32.91 -33.84 10.12
C ASN A 25 31.95 -35.02 9.90
N SER A 26 30.71 -34.72 9.53
CA SER A 26 29.85 -35.63 8.77
C SER A 26 29.24 -34.83 7.63
N GLN A 27 29.62 -35.19 6.40
CA GLN A 27 29.06 -34.63 5.18
C GLN A 27 27.56 -34.95 5.11
N SER A 28 26.73 -33.93 5.25
CA SER A 28 25.39 -33.89 4.65
C SER A 28 25.36 -32.71 3.67
N SER A 29 24.91 -32.99 2.46
CA SER A 29 24.85 -32.05 1.35
C SER A 29 23.85 -30.93 1.65
N PHE A 30 24.32 -29.85 2.25
CA PHE A 30 23.62 -28.57 2.23
C PHE A 30 23.92 -27.92 0.88
N THR A 31 22.89 -27.84 0.04
CA THR A 31 22.85 -26.88 -1.06
C THR A 31 23.15 -25.50 -0.48
N ASN A 32 24.23 -24.87 -0.95
CA ASN A 32 24.58 -23.50 -0.64
C ASN A 32 23.37 -22.60 -0.93
N ILE A 33 22.63 -22.20 0.10
CA ILE A 33 21.82 -20.99 0.03
C ILE A 33 22.83 -19.87 0.12
N THR A 34 23.22 -19.32 -1.03
CA THR A 34 23.84 -17.99 -1.07
C THR A 34 22.82 -17.02 -0.51
N GLN A 35 22.93 -16.74 0.78
CA GLN A 35 22.20 -15.67 1.44
C GLN A 35 22.50 -14.40 0.65
N SER A 36 21.43 -13.79 0.14
CA SER A 36 21.43 -12.55 -0.63
C SER A 36 22.38 -11.50 -0.05
N ILE A 37 23.19 -10.89 -0.93
CA ILE A 37 24.17 -9.83 -0.62
C ILE A 37 23.47 -8.49 -0.30
N CYS A 38 22.14 -8.44 -0.38
CA CYS A 38 21.36 -7.23 -0.13
C CYS A 38 21.25 -6.97 1.40
N SER A 39 21.43 -5.73 1.83
CA SER A 39 21.22 -5.35 3.24
C SER A 39 19.73 -5.43 3.62
N ASN A 40 19.42 -6.05 4.76
CA ASN A 40 18.06 -6.33 5.26
C ASN A 40 17.32 -5.12 5.88
N THR A 41 17.77 -3.89 5.66
CA THR A 41 17.17 -2.69 6.27
C THR A 41 16.12 -2.03 5.36
N THR A 42 15.25 -2.81 4.72
CA THR A 42 14.17 -2.29 3.87
C THR A 42 12.80 -2.73 4.40
N CYS A 43 11.73 -2.07 3.95
CA CYS A 43 10.36 -2.45 4.29
C CYS A 43 9.73 -3.44 3.30
N ILE A 44 10.50 -3.88 2.30
CA ILE A 44 10.11 -4.90 1.33
C ILE A 44 9.93 -6.25 2.05
N GLY A 45 8.83 -6.96 1.77
CA GLY A 45 8.52 -8.24 2.43
C GLY A 45 7.93 -8.11 3.84
N GLN A 46 7.68 -6.88 4.31
CA GLN A 46 7.00 -6.59 5.58
C GLN A 46 5.56 -6.12 5.34
N GLU A 47 4.94 -6.57 4.25
CA GLU A 47 3.56 -6.20 3.92
C GLU A 47 2.58 -6.85 4.90
N THR A 48 1.58 -6.09 5.34
CA THR A 48 0.50 -6.64 6.16
C THR A 48 -0.53 -7.25 5.24
N SER A 49 -0.74 -8.57 5.30
CA SER A 49 -1.91 -9.15 4.64
C SER A 49 -3.16 -8.53 5.28
N TYR A 50 -3.93 -7.81 4.47
CA TYR A 50 -5.14 -7.10 4.93
C TYR A 50 -6.14 -8.04 5.62
N ARG A 51 -6.08 -9.35 5.33
CA ARG A 51 -6.88 -10.41 5.94
C ARG A 51 -6.43 -10.86 7.34
N SER A 52 -5.52 -10.14 7.99
CA SER A 52 -5.14 -10.40 9.39
C SER A 52 -6.03 -9.64 10.38
N SER A 53 -6.14 -10.15 11.61
CA SER A 53 -6.93 -9.66 12.76
C SER A 53 -6.55 -8.25 13.26
N MET A 54 -5.90 -7.43 12.43
CA MET A 54 -5.31 -6.15 12.79
C MET A 54 -6.21 -4.95 12.44
N VAL A 55 -7.17 -5.11 11.54
CA VAL A 55 -8.11 -4.03 11.16
C VAL A 55 -9.40 -4.19 11.96
N THR A 56 -9.81 -3.12 12.65
CA THR A 56 -11.08 -3.06 13.40
C THR A 56 -12.22 -2.50 12.57
N VAL A 57 -11.97 -1.44 11.79
CA VAL A 57 -12.89 -0.91 10.76
C VAL A 57 -12.09 -0.40 9.54
N LEU A 58 -12.69 -0.52 8.36
CA LEU A 58 -12.29 0.11 7.09
C LEU A 58 -13.53 0.71 6.42
N TYR A 59 -13.55 2.03 6.27
CA TYR A 59 -14.50 2.74 5.41
C TYR A 59 -13.79 3.11 4.10
N PRO A 60 -14.03 2.38 2.99
CA PRO A 60 -13.42 2.68 1.69
C PRO A 60 -14.05 3.94 1.07
N PHE A 61 -15.27 4.31 1.46
CA PHE A 61 -16.02 5.43 0.88
C PHE A 61 -16.35 5.33 -0.63
N ASP A 62 -16.33 4.12 -1.18
CA ASP A 62 -16.81 3.77 -2.52
C ASP A 62 -18.33 3.95 -2.68
N ALA A 63 -18.77 5.20 -2.85
CA ALA A 63 -20.17 5.61 -3.05
C ALA A 63 -21.10 5.45 -1.82
N ASN A 64 -20.58 4.97 -0.69
CA ASN A 64 -21.35 4.70 0.52
C ASN A 64 -20.48 4.80 1.78
N SER A 65 -21.11 4.76 2.96
CA SER A 65 -20.43 4.81 4.27
C SER A 65 -20.44 3.43 4.97
N ASN A 66 -20.46 2.33 4.22
CA ASN A 66 -20.38 0.99 4.82
C ASN A 66 -18.94 0.67 5.20
N ASP A 67 -18.80 -0.02 6.33
CA ASP A 67 -17.53 -0.61 6.73
C ASP A 67 -17.35 -1.99 6.08
N LEU A 68 -16.18 -2.27 5.51
CA LEU A 68 -15.86 -3.55 4.87
C LEU A 68 -15.53 -4.68 5.85
N THR A 69 -15.28 -4.37 7.12
CA THR A 69 -15.04 -5.41 8.15
C THR A 69 -16.33 -6.01 8.71
N GLY A 70 -17.48 -5.38 8.44
CA GLY A 70 -18.77 -5.76 8.99
C GLY A 70 -19.06 -5.22 10.40
N TYR A 71 -18.24 -4.31 10.91
CA TYR A 71 -18.39 -3.66 12.21
C TYR A 71 -19.68 -2.83 12.27
N ALA A 72 -19.81 -1.82 11.40
CA ALA A 72 -21.05 -1.04 11.25
C ALA A 72 -21.01 -0.04 10.08
N THR A 73 -22.17 0.17 9.46
CA THR A 73 -22.39 1.30 8.55
C THR A 73 -22.36 2.63 9.28
N GLY A 74 -21.60 3.59 8.75
CA GLY A 74 -21.58 4.97 9.20
C GLY A 74 -22.82 5.74 8.77
N LEU A 75 -23.28 6.66 9.61
CA LEU A 75 -24.42 7.53 9.35
C LEU A 75 -23.93 8.92 8.89
N PRO A 76 -24.17 9.31 7.63
CA PRO A 76 -23.83 10.64 7.15
C PRO A 76 -24.72 11.71 7.80
N LEU A 77 -24.12 12.76 8.37
CA LEU A 77 -24.79 13.85 9.09
C LEU A 77 -24.22 15.23 8.71
N GLY A 78 -24.93 16.29 9.07
CA GLY A 78 -24.47 17.69 8.91
C GLY A 78 -25.54 18.64 8.38
N SER A 79 -25.12 19.81 7.91
CA SER A 79 -25.99 20.80 7.23
C SER A 79 -26.68 20.28 5.97
N SER A 80 -26.11 19.25 5.35
CA SER A 80 -26.66 18.49 4.24
C SER A 80 -26.00 17.12 4.21
N THR A 81 -26.59 16.14 3.52
CA THR A 81 -25.99 14.81 3.36
C THR A 81 -24.64 14.92 2.63
N PRO A 82 -23.53 14.39 3.19
CA PRO A 82 -22.26 14.23 2.48
C PRO A 82 -22.43 13.56 1.12
N GLY A 83 -21.62 13.98 0.14
CA GLY A 83 -21.62 13.42 -1.21
C GLY A 83 -20.46 12.44 -1.44
N TYR A 84 -20.41 11.84 -2.62
CA TYR A 84 -19.28 11.02 -3.08
C TYR A 84 -18.80 11.54 -4.44
N THR A 85 -17.52 11.35 -4.75
CA THR A 85 -16.88 11.87 -5.96
C THR A 85 -15.92 10.86 -6.55
N THR A 86 -15.86 10.78 -7.87
CA THR A 86 -14.97 9.88 -8.62
C THR A 86 -13.51 10.30 -8.59
N ASN A 87 -13.17 11.45 -7.99
CA ASN A 87 -11.80 11.72 -7.57
C ASN A 87 -11.58 11.03 -6.22
N SER A 88 -11.27 9.75 -6.27
CA SER A 88 -10.79 8.92 -5.16
C SER A 88 -9.27 8.76 -5.23
N TYR A 89 -8.70 8.40 -4.09
CA TYR A 89 -7.37 7.83 -4.03
C TYR A 89 -7.39 6.31 -4.23
N VAL A 90 -8.30 5.62 -3.54
CA VAL A 90 -8.50 4.16 -3.62
C VAL A 90 -9.91 3.89 -4.15
N GLY A 91 -10.03 2.90 -5.03
CA GLY A 91 -11.32 2.48 -5.55
C GLY A 91 -11.99 3.54 -6.43
N SER A 92 -13.32 3.49 -6.48
CA SER A 92 -14.16 4.17 -7.45
C SER A 92 -14.57 5.59 -7.04
N GLN A 93 -14.73 5.85 -5.73
CA GLN A 93 -15.21 7.13 -5.22
C GLN A 93 -14.69 7.40 -3.80
N ALA A 94 -14.51 8.67 -3.47
CA ALA A 94 -14.19 9.14 -2.12
C ALA A 94 -15.36 9.91 -1.50
N LEU A 95 -15.39 9.97 -0.17
CA LEU A 95 -16.31 10.81 0.58
C LEU A 95 -15.98 12.29 0.34
N SER A 96 -16.98 13.08 -0.03
CA SER A 96 -16.85 14.52 -0.27
C SER A 96 -17.59 15.32 0.80
N LEU A 97 -16.83 16.08 1.59
CA LEU A 97 -17.31 17.00 2.62
C LEU A 97 -17.17 18.44 2.08
N SER A 98 -18.22 18.90 1.40
CA SER A 98 -18.24 20.15 0.65
C SER A 98 -18.76 21.36 1.45
N SER A 99 -19.40 21.12 2.60
CA SER A 99 -19.91 22.17 3.49
C SER A 99 -19.25 22.14 4.87
N SER A 100 -19.35 23.25 5.60
CA SER A 100 -18.63 23.49 6.86
C SER A 100 -19.15 22.70 8.08
N SER A 101 -20.09 21.75 7.91
CA SER A 101 -20.61 20.95 9.03
C SER A 101 -20.97 19.51 8.69
N GLN A 102 -20.46 18.96 7.58
CA GLN A 102 -20.67 17.58 7.16
C GLN A 102 -19.69 16.61 7.84
N TYR A 103 -20.17 15.41 8.19
CA TYR A 103 -19.36 14.35 8.79
C TYR A 103 -20.07 12.99 8.73
N ILE A 104 -19.36 11.93 9.04
CA ILE A 104 -19.91 10.58 9.25
C ILE A 104 -19.88 10.27 10.74
N LEU A 105 -21.03 9.87 11.29
CA LEU A 105 -21.12 9.31 12.64
C LEU A 105 -20.94 7.79 12.55
N ILE A 106 -20.02 7.25 13.32
CA ILE A 106 -19.80 5.80 13.40
C ILE A 106 -20.03 5.32 14.84
N PRO A 107 -20.33 4.04 15.06
CA PRO A 107 -20.38 3.50 16.42
C PRO A 107 -19.04 3.66 17.13
N ASN A 108 -19.10 3.60 18.46
CA ASN A 108 -17.90 3.75 19.24
C ASN A 108 -16.92 2.60 18.99
N VAL A 109 -15.72 2.94 18.52
CA VAL A 109 -14.57 2.05 18.55
C VAL A 109 -13.87 2.23 19.90
N ASP A 110 -13.68 1.14 20.63
CA ASP A 110 -13.05 1.14 21.94
C ASP A 110 -11.53 1.37 21.79
N LEU A 111 -11.13 2.63 21.95
CA LEU A 111 -9.74 3.13 21.86
C LEU A 111 -9.19 3.60 23.21
N ALA A 112 -10.02 3.56 24.27
CA ALA A 112 -9.61 4.02 25.59
C ALA A 112 -8.61 3.03 26.22
N GLN A 113 -7.62 3.58 26.93
CA GLN A 113 -6.62 2.80 27.68
C GLN A 113 -5.82 1.76 26.87
N ARG A 114 -5.70 1.92 25.56
CA ARG A 114 -5.03 0.94 24.70
C ARG A 114 -4.27 1.57 23.56
N SER A 115 -3.39 0.78 22.97
CA SER A 115 -2.73 1.15 21.72
C SER A 115 -3.72 1.19 20.56
N PHE A 116 -3.45 1.99 19.55
CA PHE A 116 -4.20 1.97 18.30
C PHE A 116 -3.40 2.61 17.17
N THR A 117 -3.84 2.32 15.95
CA THR A 117 -3.39 3.00 14.73
C THR A 117 -4.61 3.44 13.93
N ILE A 118 -4.65 4.70 13.47
CA ILE A 118 -5.69 5.23 12.58
C ILE A 118 -5.00 5.73 11.31
N GLN A 119 -5.50 5.33 10.14
CA GLN A 119 -4.94 5.69 8.83
C GLN A 119 -6.03 6.21 7.91
N VAL A 120 -5.70 7.17 7.05
CA VAL A 120 -6.66 7.80 6.16
C VAL A 120 -5.97 8.51 5.00
N TRP A 121 -6.57 8.46 3.81
CA TRP A 121 -6.24 9.36 2.70
C TRP A 121 -7.13 10.62 2.76
N LEU A 122 -6.49 11.79 2.67
CA LEU A 122 -7.14 13.10 2.77
C LEU A 122 -6.78 13.98 1.59
N TYR A 123 -7.76 14.67 1.04
CA TYR A 123 -7.59 15.71 0.02
C TYR A 123 -8.23 17.02 0.51
N PRO A 124 -7.48 17.94 1.14
CA PRO A 124 -8.03 19.23 1.56
C PRO A 124 -8.38 20.10 0.35
N THR A 125 -9.62 20.59 0.26
CA THR A 125 -10.04 21.49 -0.85
C THR A 125 -9.95 22.97 -0.49
N SER A 126 -9.90 23.28 0.82
CA SER A 126 -9.71 24.63 1.34
C SER A 126 -8.28 24.81 1.85
N SER A 127 -7.81 26.06 1.90
CA SER A 127 -6.45 26.36 2.36
C SER A 127 -6.26 25.97 3.84
N PRO A 128 -5.42 24.97 4.16
CA PRO A 128 -5.26 24.46 5.51
C PRO A 128 -4.60 25.45 6.48
N ILE A 129 -4.01 26.51 5.94
CA ILE A 129 -3.29 27.55 6.69
C ILE A 129 -4.26 28.48 7.42
N LEU A 130 -5.50 28.62 6.93
CA LEU A 130 -6.46 29.61 7.41
C LEU A 130 -7.51 29.05 8.38
N GLY A 131 -7.46 27.76 8.71
CA GLY A 131 -8.50 27.12 9.52
C GLY A 131 -8.06 25.88 10.28
N ASP A 132 -8.95 25.43 11.16
CA ASP A 132 -8.87 24.17 11.88
C ASP A 132 -9.87 23.18 11.27
N TYR A 133 -9.39 22.03 10.81
CA TYR A 133 -10.19 21.03 10.11
C TYR A 133 -10.17 19.71 10.86
N GLY A 134 -11.34 19.28 11.35
CA GLY A 134 -11.45 18.07 12.15
C GLY A 134 -11.56 16.82 11.30
N ILE A 135 -10.63 15.88 11.43
CA ILE A 135 -10.55 14.66 10.62
C ILE A 135 -11.22 13.49 11.33
N PHE A 136 -10.92 13.31 12.62
CA PHE A 136 -11.52 12.28 13.45
C PHE A 136 -11.74 12.80 14.85
N GLY A 137 -12.85 12.41 15.47
CA GLY A 137 -13.20 12.81 16.83
C GLY A 137 -13.81 11.64 17.57
N GLN A 138 -13.35 11.40 18.78
CA GLN A 138 -14.03 10.55 19.75
C GLN A 138 -14.08 11.29 21.08
N CYS A 139 -15.25 11.78 21.48
CA CYS A 139 -15.41 12.62 22.66
C CYS A 139 -16.56 12.13 23.55
N ASP A 140 -16.32 12.05 24.85
CA ASP A 140 -17.36 11.77 25.84
C ASP A 140 -18.00 13.06 26.37
N SER A 141 -19.06 12.88 27.16
CA SER A 141 -19.80 13.97 27.79
C SER A 141 -18.99 14.80 28.80
N ASN A 142 -17.83 14.29 29.26
CA ASN A 142 -16.93 14.98 30.18
C ASN A 142 -15.78 15.70 29.46
N SER A 143 -15.87 15.89 28.14
CA SER A 143 -14.84 16.52 27.30
C SER A 143 -13.50 15.78 27.27
N LYS A 144 -13.51 14.46 27.53
CA LYS A 144 -12.35 13.61 27.25
C LYS A 144 -12.42 13.25 25.76
N CYS A 145 -11.50 13.82 24.99
CA CYS A 145 -11.60 13.87 23.54
C CYS A 145 -10.33 13.38 22.87
N LEU A 146 -10.43 12.29 22.12
CA LEU A 146 -9.45 11.99 21.09
C LEU A 146 -9.79 12.80 19.84
N SER A 147 -8.90 13.69 19.41
CA SER A 147 -9.07 14.50 18.20
C SER A 147 -7.88 14.35 17.26
N ILE A 148 -8.18 14.10 16.00
CA ILE A 148 -7.26 14.25 14.88
C ILE A 148 -7.72 15.44 14.07
N SER A 149 -6.83 16.40 13.84
CA SER A 149 -7.15 17.63 13.12
C SER A 149 -6.01 18.04 12.18
N LEU A 150 -6.32 18.85 11.19
CA LEU A 150 -5.36 19.61 10.38
C LEU A 150 -5.48 21.08 10.79
N ARG A 151 -4.41 21.63 11.37
CA ARG A 151 -4.39 22.97 11.95
C ARG A 151 -3.14 23.71 11.55
N ASN A 152 -3.30 24.95 11.05
CA ASN A 152 -2.19 25.73 10.50
C ASN A 152 -1.35 24.89 9.52
N ALA A 153 -2.07 24.14 8.67
CA ALA A 153 -1.54 23.17 7.73
C ALA A 153 -0.68 22.03 8.32
N ARG A 154 -0.82 21.69 9.60
CA ARG A 154 -0.12 20.55 10.23
C ARG A 154 -1.11 19.59 10.87
N PHE A 155 -0.85 18.30 10.76
CA PHE A 155 -1.67 17.32 11.47
C PHE A 155 -1.40 17.36 12.97
N THR A 156 -2.45 17.09 13.75
CA THR A 156 -2.39 17.05 15.20
C THR A 156 -3.10 15.81 15.73
N LEU A 157 -2.52 15.14 16.73
CA LEU A 157 -3.16 14.09 17.52
C LEU A 157 -3.27 14.58 18.96
N SER A 158 -4.48 14.61 19.52
CA SER A 158 -4.72 15.05 20.89
C SER A 158 -5.64 14.11 21.63
N PHE A 159 -5.39 13.86 22.94
CA PHE A 159 -6.31 13.10 23.81
C PHE A 159 -7.17 13.97 24.72
N ASN A 160 -6.91 15.27 24.71
CA ASN A 160 -7.71 16.30 25.36
C ASN A 160 -7.57 17.61 24.57
N SER A 161 -7.59 18.75 25.26
CA SER A 161 -7.35 20.06 24.69
C SER A 161 -5.88 20.30 24.32
N MET A 162 -5.64 21.07 23.26
CA MET A 162 -4.30 21.35 22.75
C MET A 162 -3.38 22.14 23.68
N ASN A 163 -3.91 22.69 24.76
CA ASN A 163 -3.14 23.38 25.79
C ASN A 163 -2.65 22.44 26.90
N THR A 164 -2.65 21.12 26.64
CA THR A 164 -2.13 20.10 27.55
C THR A 164 -0.94 19.39 26.93
N ASN A 165 -0.12 18.72 27.75
CA ASN A 165 1.00 17.89 27.30
C ASN A 165 0.56 16.61 26.54
N SER A 166 -0.72 16.49 26.14
CA SER A 166 -1.30 15.31 25.47
C SER A 166 -1.55 15.51 23.98
N THR A 167 -0.96 16.56 23.40
CA THR A 167 -1.11 16.94 22.00
C THR A 167 0.22 16.85 21.27
N LEU A 168 0.24 16.04 20.23
CA LEU A 168 1.33 15.98 19.27
C LEU A 168 0.97 16.79 18.03
N ILE A 169 1.91 17.62 17.58
CA ILE A 169 1.78 18.43 16.37
C ILE A 169 2.87 17.99 15.39
N GLY A 170 2.45 17.66 14.17
CA GLY A 170 3.33 17.35 13.05
C GLY A 170 4.24 18.51 12.66
N SER A 171 5.28 18.25 11.89
CA SER A 171 6.19 19.29 11.40
C SER A 171 5.84 19.72 9.97
N ARG A 172 5.35 18.77 9.16
CA ARG A 172 5.09 18.91 7.73
C ARG A 172 3.88 19.80 7.45
N ILE A 173 4.08 20.75 6.53
CA ILE A 173 3.02 21.59 5.98
C ILE A 173 2.28 20.79 4.90
N ILE A 174 0.96 20.69 5.04
CA ILE A 174 0.07 20.00 4.11
C ILE A 174 -0.51 21.02 3.11
N SER A 175 -0.32 20.78 1.82
CA SER A 175 -0.94 21.57 0.75
C SER A 175 -2.44 21.27 0.65
N ASN A 176 -3.20 22.21 0.09
CA ASN A 176 -4.50 21.88 -0.47
C ASN A 176 -4.32 21.30 -1.87
N GLN A 177 -5.35 20.56 -2.30
CA GLN A 177 -5.48 20.00 -3.63
C GLN A 177 -4.48 18.89 -3.97
N ASP A 178 -3.99 18.18 -2.96
CA ASP A 178 -3.17 16.97 -3.11
C ASP A 178 -3.65 15.91 -2.12
N TRP A 179 -3.68 14.64 -2.55
CA TRP A 179 -3.87 13.51 -1.64
C TRP A 179 -2.69 13.35 -0.69
N THR A 180 -3.00 13.16 0.58
CA THR A 180 -2.04 12.91 1.64
C THR A 180 -2.49 11.74 2.50
N HIS A 181 -1.60 10.76 2.72
CA HIS A 181 -1.83 9.69 3.67
C HIS A 181 -1.42 10.16 5.06
N LEU A 182 -2.38 10.18 5.98
CA LEU A 182 -2.13 10.42 7.40
C LEU A 182 -2.22 9.09 8.14
N THR A 183 -1.23 8.82 8.97
CA THR A 183 -1.29 7.76 9.97
C THR A 183 -0.97 8.33 11.33
N VAL A 184 -1.80 8.02 12.33
CA VAL A 184 -1.50 8.30 13.73
C VAL A 184 -1.40 6.99 14.49
N VAL A 185 -0.42 6.90 15.39
CA VAL A 185 -0.21 5.74 16.25
C VAL A 185 -0.18 6.22 17.69
N TYR A 186 -0.85 5.47 18.56
CA TYR A 186 -0.61 5.54 19.98
C TYR A 186 -0.16 4.18 20.48
N ASP A 187 0.98 4.16 21.17
CA ASP A 187 1.49 2.99 21.83
C ASP A 187 1.26 3.14 23.35
N ALA A 188 0.36 2.33 23.92
CA ALA A 188 0.06 2.33 25.35
C ALA A 188 1.10 1.62 26.21
N VAL A 189 2.01 0.84 25.61
CA VAL A 189 3.15 0.22 26.30
C VAL A 189 4.26 1.25 26.46
N LEU A 190 4.51 2.05 25.41
CA LEU A 190 5.52 3.10 25.42
C LEU A 190 5.00 4.47 25.87
N TYR A 191 3.68 4.63 26.04
CA TYR A 191 3.00 5.89 26.32
C TYR A 191 3.39 6.98 25.31
N GLN A 192 3.33 6.65 24.03
CA GLN A 192 3.88 7.48 22.97
C GLN A 192 2.86 7.71 21.85
N GLN A 193 2.73 8.97 21.43
CA GLN A 193 2.01 9.37 20.24
C GLN A 193 2.98 9.49 19.06
N GLN A 194 2.53 9.13 17.87
CA GLN A 194 3.29 9.29 16.62
C GLN A 194 2.36 9.75 15.49
N ILE A 195 2.88 10.59 14.62
CA ILE A 195 2.23 11.05 13.38
C ILE A 195 3.15 10.71 12.22
N TYR A 196 2.59 10.09 11.19
CA TYR A 196 3.25 9.81 9.92
C TYR A 196 2.48 10.49 8.79
N VAL A 197 3.22 10.99 7.80
CA VAL A 197 2.68 11.60 6.58
C VAL A 197 3.30 10.92 5.37
N ASN A 198 2.46 10.38 4.49
CA ASN A 198 2.87 9.60 3.31
C ASN A 198 3.83 8.46 3.68
N GLY A 199 3.53 7.76 4.77
CA GLY A 199 4.30 6.61 5.25
C GLY A 199 5.56 6.94 6.05
N LEU A 200 5.96 8.22 6.12
CA LEU A 200 7.18 8.66 6.81
C LEU A 200 6.85 9.32 8.15
N ILE A 201 7.70 9.11 9.15
CA ILE A 201 7.52 9.75 10.47
C ILE A 201 7.60 11.27 10.33
N ASP A 202 6.62 11.96 10.89
CA ASP A 202 6.55 13.43 10.93
C ASP A 202 6.72 13.97 12.35
N ALA A 203 6.16 13.28 13.35
CA ALA A 203 6.34 13.64 14.75
C ALA A 203 6.22 12.45 15.70
N VAL A 204 6.94 12.53 16.82
CA VAL A 204 6.86 11.62 17.96
C VAL A 204 6.73 12.46 19.22
N SER A 205 5.86 12.08 20.15
CA SER A 205 5.72 12.83 21.40
C SER A 205 6.98 12.77 22.26
N ASN A 206 7.36 13.92 22.82
CA ASN A 206 8.44 14.00 23.79
C ASN A 206 7.90 13.61 25.17
N GLY A 207 8.45 12.53 25.75
CA GLY A 207 8.04 12.04 27.06
C GLY A 207 6.77 11.19 27.04
N ILE A 208 6.29 10.86 28.24
CA ILE A 208 5.14 9.96 28.48
C ILE A 208 3.84 10.73 28.26
N VAL A 209 3.00 10.22 27.38
CA VAL A 209 1.61 10.66 27.17
C VAL A 209 0.66 9.61 27.75
N ALA A 210 -0.12 9.99 28.76
CA ALA A 210 -1.11 9.10 29.33
C ALA A 210 -2.14 8.64 28.27
N PRO A 211 -2.70 7.42 28.36
CA PRO A 211 -3.64 6.91 27.36
C PRO A 211 -4.88 7.78 27.26
N TYR A 212 -5.54 7.75 26.10
CA TYR A 212 -6.86 8.32 25.96
C TYR A 212 -7.85 7.71 26.98
N GLN A 213 -8.55 8.59 27.70
CA GLN A 213 -9.35 8.26 28.90
C GLN A 213 -10.87 8.32 28.68
N GLY A 214 -11.33 8.33 27.41
CA GLY A 214 -12.75 8.46 27.09
C GLY A 214 -13.62 7.38 27.74
N THR A 215 -14.83 7.77 28.14
CA THR A 215 -15.83 6.86 28.71
C THR A 215 -16.98 6.64 27.72
N LEU A 216 -17.61 5.46 27.73
CA LEU A 216 -18.73 5.14 26.82
C LEU A 216 -19.95 6.05 26.99
N SER A 217 -20.05 6.81 28.09
CA SER A 217 -21.20 7.66 28.40
C SER A 217 -21.25 8.91 27.51
N GLY A 218 -22.21 8.92 26.57
CA GLY A 218 -22.39 10.02 25.62
C GLY A 218 -21.26 10.10 24.59
N LEU A 219 -20.54 9.00 24.36
CA LEU A 219 -19.38 8.95 23.47
C LEU A 219 -19.82 9.04 22.00
N ILE A 220 -19.32 10.05 21.30
CA ILE A 220 -19.59 10.27 19.88
C ILE A 220 -18.31 10.00 19.10
N THR A 221 -18.34 9.12 18.10
CA THR A 221 -17.21 8.86 17.20
C THR A 221 -17.52 9.35 15.80
N THR A 222 -16.69 10.21 15.23
CA THR A 222 -16.94 10.88 13.95
C THR A 222 -15.74 10.87 13.03
N ILE A 223 -16.00 10.74 11.72
CA ILE A 223 -15.05 10.95 10.63
C ILE A 223 -15.45 12.25 9.91
N GLY A 224 -14.50 13.12 9.61
CA GLY A 224 -14.73 14.45 9.04
C GLY A 224 -15.14 15.52 10.07
N LYS A 225 -15.09 15.20 11.36
CA LYS A 225 -15.36 16.13 12.46
C LYS A 225 -14.48 15.80 13.65
N SER A 226 -14.02 16.84 14.34
CA SER A 226 -13.32 16.73 15.64
C SER A 226 -13.75 17.84 16.58
N SER A 227 -13.57 17.67 17.88
CA SER A 227 -13.87 18.70 18.88
C SER A 227 -12.70 18.85 19.84
N SER A 228 -12.34 20.09 20.15
CA SER A 228 -11.37 20.42 21.19
C SER A 228 -11.87 21.60 22.02
N SER A 229 -11.43 21.74 23.27
CA SER A 229 -11.75 22.95 24.04
C SER A 229 -10.92 24.17 23.61
N ALA A 230 -9.86 23.97 22.82
CA ALA A 230 -8.97 25.06 22.38
C ALA A 230 -9.55 25.86 21.21
N TYR A 231 -10.33 25.23 20.33
CA TYR A 231 -10.90 25.88 19.14
C TYR A 231 -12.33 25.41 18.82
N GLY A 232 -12.95 24.63 19.70
CA GLY A 232 -14.32 24.15 19.54
C GLY A 232 -14.41 23.01 18.52
N THR A 233 -15.60 22.89 17.94
CA THR A 233 -15.91 21.89 16.91
C THR A 233 -15.39 22.36 15.56
N SER A 234 -14.63 21.50 14.88
CA SER A 234 -14.13 21.71 13.53
C SER A 234 -14.58 20.57 12.61
N TYR A 235 -14.69 20.88 11.32
CA TYR A 235 -15.13 19.95 10.29
C TYR A 235 -14.11 19.92 9.17
N PHE A 236 -13.84 18.74 8.64
CA PHE A 236 -12.98 18.62 7.48
C PHE A 236 -13.69 19.17 6.24
N GLN A 237 -12.96 19.90 5.40
CA GLN A 237 -13.46 20.40 4.12
C GLN A 237 -12.56 19.89 3.01
N GLY A 238 -13.05 18.87 2.30
CA GLY A 238 -12.24 18.12 1.36
C GLY A 238 -12.80 16.73 1.10
N ARG A 239 -11.93 15.85 0.63
CA ARG A 239 -12.26 14.44 0.39
C ARG A 239 -11.55 13.53 1.39
N ILE A 240 -12.23 12.46 1.79
CA ILE A 240 -11.71 11.43 2.67
C ILE A 240 -11.87 10.10 1.95
N ASP A 241 -10.82 9.29 1.99
CA ASP A 241 -10.80 7.99 1.36
C ASP A 241 -10.06 6.97 2.23
N HIS A 242 -10.45 5.70 2.11
CA HIS A 242 -9.80 4.54 2.72
C HIS A 242 -9.45 4.71 4.21
N PHE A 243 -10.46 4.99 5.03
CA PHE A 243 -10.30 5.29 6.46
C PHE A 243 -10.25 4.01 7.30
N ILE A 244 -9.14 3.76 7.98
CA ILE A 244 -8.86 2.55 8.74
C ILE A 244 -8.65 2.86 10.23
N ILE A 245 -9.26 2.07 11.12
CA ILE A 245 -8.90 2.02 12.54
C ILE A 245 -8.45 0.61 12.90
N SER A 246 -7.31 0.51 13.57
CA SER A 246 -6.73 -0.71 14.12
C SER A 246 -6.65 -0.57 15.65
N ALA A 247 -7.70 -0.98 16.36
CA ALA A 247 -7.78 -0.88 17.82
C ALA A 247 -6.95 -2.00 18.48
N GLY A 248 -6.14 -1.64 19.48
CA GLY A 248 -5.22 -2.57 20.15
C GLY A 248 -3.94 -2.87 19.34
N VAL A 249 -3.73 -2.22 18.19
CA VAL A 249 -2.62 -2.52 17.27
C VAL A 249 -1.71 -1.31 17.13
N VAL A 250 -0.41 -1.55 17.30
CA VAL A 250 0.68 -0.62 16.94
C VAL A 250 1.26 -1.11 15.62
N ARG A 251 0.97 -0.41 14.51
CA ARG A 251 1.61 -0.73 13.23
C ARG A 251 3.08 -0.32 13.27
N SER A 252 3.94 -1.16 12.72
CA SER A 252 5.36 -0.85 12.59
C SER A 252 5.61 0.22 11.52
N VAL A 253 6.78 0.86 11.56
CA VAL A 253 7.19 1.84 10.54
C VAL A 253 7.08 1.26 9.12
N CYS A 254 7.44 0.00 8.93
CA CYS A 254 7.37 -0.64 7.61
C CYS A 254 5.96 -0.98 7.17
N GLN A 255 5.07 -1.38 8.08
CA GLN A 255 3.67 -1.56 7.76
C GLN A 255 3.05 -0.24 7.30
N ILE A 256 3.28 0.84 8.05
CA ILE A 256 2.76 2.19 7.73
C ILE A 256 3.32 2.70 6.39
N TYR A 257 4.61 2.46 6.14
CA TYR A 257 5.25 2.85 4.87
C TYR A 257 4.70 2.06 3.69
N ASN A 258 4.48 0.75 3.84
CA ASN A 258 3.87 -0.08 2.81
C ASN A 258 2.40 0.29 2.59
N ASP A 259 1.63 0.56 3.64
CA ASP A 259 0.23 0.99 3.51
C ASP A 259 0.09 2.28 2.68
N ALA A 260 1.08 3.17 2.78
CA ALA A 260 1.10 4.42 2.02
C ALA A 260 1.66 4.27 0.59
N THR A 261 2.46 3.24 0.31
CA THR A 261 3.27 3.18 -0.92
C THR A 261 3.11 1.95 -1.80
N LEU A 262 2.65 0.83 -1.24
CA LEU A 262 2.31 -0.37 -2.00
C LEU A 262 0.89 -0.22 -2.52
N THR A 263 0.74 -0.07 -3.83
CA THR A 263 -0.56 0.06 -4.49
C THR A 263 -1.29 -1.27 -4.53
N ALA A 264 -0.61 -2.34 -4.94
CA ALA A 264 -1.18 -3.68 -4.96
C ALA A 264 -0.10 -4.77 -4.89
N TYR A 265 -0.46 -5.93 -4.36
CA TYR A 265 0.39 -7.12 -4.29
C TYR A 265 -0.44 -8.39 -4.52
N TYR A 266 -0.07 -9.14 -5.56
CA TYR A 266 -0.68 -10.41 -5.94
C TYR A 266 0.35 -11.54 -5.86
N PRO A 267 0.36 -12.33 -4.78
CA PRO A 267 1.29 -13.44 -4.61
C PRO A 267 0.92 -14.68 -5.43
N PHE A 268 -0.28 -14.73 -6.02
CA PHE A 268 -0.80 -15.87 -6.79
C PHE A 268 -0.72 -17.26 -6.14
N ASN A 269 -0.58 -17.31 -4.81
CA ASN A 269 -0.49 -18.53 -4.01
C ASN A 269 -1.78 -19.36 -3.93
N THR A 270 -2.93 -18.81 -4.37
CA THR A 270 -4.22 -19.51 -4.44
C THR A 270 -5.11 -18.87 -5.51
N VAL A 271 -5.90 -19.67 -6.26
CA VAL A 271 -6.85 -19.15 -7.27
C VAL A 271 -8.15 -18.59 -6.68
N ASP A 272 -8.52 -18.97 -5.46
CA ASP A 272 -9.90 -18.81 -4.98
C ASP A 272 -10.38 -17.36 -4.85
N THR A 273 -9.47 -16.38 -4.97
CA THR A 273 -9.82 -14.98 -4.72
C THR A 273 -8.98 -13.93 -5.44
N PHE A 274 -7.86 -14.28 -6.09
CA PHE A 274 -6.92 -13.31 -6.71
C PHE A 274 -6.74 -12.02 -5.88
N ASN A 275 -6.64 -12.18 -4.56
CA ASN A 275 -6.70 -11.05 -3.65
C ASN A 275 -5.49 -10.15 -3.86
N ASP A 276 -5.74 -8.85 -3.74
CA ASP A 276 -4.70 -7.90 -3.41
C ASP A 276 -4.36 -8.02 -1.92
N TYR A 277 -3.09 -8.26 -1.62
CA TYR A 277 -2.55 -8.40 -0.26
C TYR A 277 -2.13 -7.04 0.33
N SER A 278 -2.19 -5.96 -0.45
CA SER A 278 -2.06 -4.60 0.05
C SER A 278 -3.29 -4.18 0.87
N VAL A 279 -3.21 -3.01 1.51
CA VAL A 279 -4.38 -2.44 2.19
C VAL A 279 -5.44 -1.93 1.23
N ASN A 280 -5.13 -1.70 -0.04
CA ASN A 280 -6.03 -1.04 -1.00
C ASN A 280 -7.09 -1.97 -1.59
N LEU A 281 -6.92 -3.29 -1.46
CA LEU A 281 -7.93 -4.29 -1.84
C LEU A 281 -8.36 -4.25 -3.30
N PHE A 282 -7.45 -3.93 -4.21
CA PHE A 282 -7.72 -4.01 -5.65
C PHE A 282 -7.74 -5.47 -6.13
N ASN A 283 -8.65 -6.29 -5.61
CA ASN A 283 -8.76 -7.70 -5.94
C ASN A 283 -8.96 -7.88 -7.45
N GLY A 284 -8.23 -8.83 -8.03
CA GLY A 284 -8.29 -9.07 -9.46
C GLY A 284 -9.31 -10.12 -9.86
N ILE A 285 -9.44 -10.29 -11.17
CA ILE A 285 -10.11 -11.41 -11.82
C ILE A 285 -9.11 -12.11 -12.72
N ALA A 286 -9.33 -13.39 -13.01
CA ALA A 286 -8.60 -14.09 -14.05
C ALA A 286 -9.51 -14.99 -14.86
N SER A 287 -9.15 -15.23 -16.10
CA SER A 287 -9.86 -16.11 -17.02
C SER A 287 -8.87 -16.99 -17.77
N GLY A 288 -9.23 -18.26 -17.96
CA GLY A 288 -8.38 -19.21 -18.68
C GLY A 288 -7.02 -19.47 -18.03
N THR A 289 -6.82 -19.10 -16.77
CA THR A 289 -5.58 -19.33 -16.02
C THR A 289 -5.72 -20.52 -15.08
N THR A 290 -4.58 -21.07 -14.64
CA THR A 290 -4.51 -22.07 -13.56
C THR A 290 -3.36 -21.71 -12.63
N THR A 291 -3.34 -22.20 -11.39
CA THR A 291 -2.10 -22.14 -10.59
C THR A 291 -1.21 -23.35 -10.84
N ILE A 292 0.10 -23.13 -10.76
CA ILE A 292 1.11 -24.19 -10.75
C ILE A 292 1.81 -24.23 -9.40
N SER A 293 2.15 -25.43 -8.92
CA SER A 293 2.80 -25.63 -7.62
C SER A 293 4.29 -25.26 -7.59
N GLN A 294 4.89 -25.01 -8.76
CA GLN A 294 6.28 -24.58 -8.90
C GLN A 294 6.33 -23.08 -9.19
N GLY A 295 5.75 -22.27 -8.30
CA GLY A 295 5.96 -20.83 -8.30
C GLY A 295 7.43 -20.48 -8.00
N TYR A 296 7.78 -19.20 -8.17
CA TYR A 296 9.04 -18.73 -7.59
C TYR A 296 8.93 -18.78 -6.07
N PHE A 297 7.80 -18.33 -5.53
CA PHE A 297 7.46 -18.49 -4.12
C PHE A 297 6.09 -19.17 -3.98
N GLY A 298 6.07 -20.40 -3.48
CA GLY A 298 4.82 -21.16 -3.35
C GLY A 298 4.21 -21.52 -4.71
N GLN A 299 3.04 -20.97 -5.04
CA GLN A 299 2.36 -21.19 -6.33
C GLN A 299 2.46 -19.94 -7.22
N ALA A 300 2.35 -20.15 -8.53
CA ALA A 300 2.29 -19.05 -9.50
C ALA A 300 1.06 -19.14 -10.41
N LEU A 301 0.68 -18.02 -11.01
CA LEU A 301 -0.38 -17.96 -12.01
C LEU A 301 0.16 -18.34 -13.39
N TYR A 302 -0.45 -19.35 -14.01
CA TYR A 302 -0.08 -19.88 -15.32
C TYR A 302 -1.09 -19.48 -16.40
N PHE A 303 -0.58 -19.15 -17.59
CA PHE A 303 -1.33 -18.63 -18.74
C PHE A 303 -1.23 -19.62 -19.93
N PRO A 304 -2.05 -20.70 -19.94
CA PRO A 304 -1.96 -21.76 -20.95
C PRO A 304 -2.62 -21.46 -22.30
N LEU A 305 -3.57 -20.52 -22.34
CA LEU A 305 -4.44 -20.28 -23.49
C LEU A 305 -4.15 -18.93 -24.12
N ASN A 306 -4.50 -18.77 -25.40
CA ASN A 306 -4.44 -17.47 -26.07
C ASN A 306 -5.45 -16.44 -25.53
N THR A 307 -6.38 -16.87 -24.68
CA THR A 307 -7.36 -16.04 -23.97
C THR A 307 -7.06 -15.94 -22.47
N SER A 308 -5.96 -16.52 -21.98
CA SER A 308 -5.60 -16.45 -20.56
C SER A 308 -5.25 -15.02 -20.19
N TYR A 309 -5.78 -14.52 -19.08
CA TYR A 309 -5.38 -13.23 -18.50
C TYR A 309 -5.70 -13.16 -17.01
N PHE A 310 -5.03 -12.23 -16.33
CA PHE A 310 -5.44 -11.67 -15.05
C PHE A 310 -5.67 -10.17 -15.22
N GLN A 311 -6.62 -9.57 -14.51
CA GLN A 311 -6.87 -8.14 -14.57
C GLN A 311 -7.28 -7.57 -13.20
N ALA A 312 -6.78 -6.38 -12.89
CA ALA A 312 -7.20 -5.61 -11.72
C ALA A 312 -7.21 -4.10 -12.01
N GLU A 313 -8.09 -3.36 -11.34
CA GLU A 313 -8.21 -1.90 -11.41
C GLU A 313 -7.27 -1.24 -10.40
N CYS A 314 -5.97 -1.52 -10.53
CA CYS A 314 -4.96 -1.22 -9.52
C CYS A 314 -3.81 -0.33 -10.03
N PHE A 315 -3.88 0.15 -11.28
CA PHE A 315 -2.81 1.01 -11.78
C PHE A 315 -2.95 2.39 -11.12
N PRO A 316 -1.89 2.96 -10.52
CA PRO A 316 -1.97 4.22 -9.82
C PRO A 316 -2.60 5.32 -10.68
N SER A 317 -3.60 6.01 -10.11
CA SER A 317 -4.11 7.25 -10.66
C SER A 317 -3.06 8.35 -10.47
N ILE A 318 -2.60 8.92 -11.57
CA ILE A 318 -1.50 9.88 -11.59
C ILE A 318 -2.09 11.31 -11.49
N GLU A 319 -2.29 11.80 -10.27
CA GLU A 319 -2.81 13.16 -10.02
C GLU A 319 -1.78 14.27 -10.28
N THR A 320 -0.50 13.99 -10.06
CA THR A 320 0.58 14.95 -10.27
C THR A 320 1.18 14.76 -11.66
N SER A 321 1.76 15.82 -12.23
CA SER A 321 2.54 15.68 -13.46
C SER A 321 3.81 14.88 -13.13
N ASN A 322 3.77 13.54 -13.27
CA ASN A 322 4.87 12.57 -13.13
C ASN A 322 5.19 12.04 -11.72
N PRO A 323 4.26 11.42 -10.99
CA PRO A 323 4.63 10.63 -9.82
C PRO A 323 5.52 9.46 -10.27
N PRO A 324 6.57 9.15 -9.50
CA PRO A 324 7.36 7.97 -9.73
C PRO A 324 6.50 6.72 -9.45
N PHE A 325 6.82 5.61 -10.09
CA PHE A 325 6.17 4.33 -9.80
C PHE A 325 7.14 3.19 -10.00
N THR A 326 6.84 2.04 -9.40
CA THR A 326 7.56 0.80 -9.64
C THR A 326 6.57 -0.34 -9.79
N PHE A 327 6.80 -1.27 -10.71
CA PHE A 327 6.20 -2.59 -10.61
C PHE A 327 7.25 -3.68 -10.75
N ALA A 328 6.99 -4.81 -10.11
CA ALA A 328 7.87 -5.97 -10.12
C ALA A 328 7.08 -7.26 -10.25
N LEU A 329 7.66 -8.24 -10.92
CA LEU A 329 7.10 -9.58 -11.07
C LEU A 329 8.20 -10.60 -11.31
N TRP A 330 7.93 -11.84 -10.92
CA TRP A 330 8.66 -13.00 -11.41
C TRP A 330 7.97 -13.53 -12.67
N VAL A 331 8.75 -13.80 -13.72
CA VAL A 331 8.25 -14.31 -15.01
C VAL A 331 8.98 -15.58 -15.39
N ASN A 332 8.23 -16.57 -15.87
CA ASN A 332 8.76 -17.80 -16.44
C ASN A 332 8.12 -18.07 -17.82
N PRO A 333 8.74 -17.58 -18.92
CA PRO A 333 8.23 -17.78 -20.27
C PRO A 333 8.36 -19.23 -20.73
N ALA A 334 7.32 -19.80 -21.33
CA ALA A 334 7.39 -21.14 -21.91
C ALA A 334 8.10 -21.17 -23.29
N THR A 335 7.99 -20.07 -24.04
CA THR A 335 8.58 -19.87 -25.38
C THR A 335 9.34 -18.55 -25.44
N LEU A 336 10.39 -18.50 -26.26
CA LEU A 336 11.18 -17.28 -26.54
C LEU A 336 10.78 -16.59 -27.84
N THR A 337 9.86 -17.17 -28.60
CA THR A 337 9.46 -16.66 -29.91
C THR A 337 7.95 -16.58 -30.00
N GLY A 338 7.46 -15.58 -30.72
CA GLY A 338 6.02 -15.31 -30.87
C GLY A 338 5.52 -14.11 -30.06
N GLY A 339 6.36 -13.59 -29.15
CA GLY A 339 6.07 -12.42 -28.33
C GLY A 339 5.07 -12.66 -27.21
N GLY A 340 4.23 -11.66 -26.92
CA GLY A 340 3.23 -11.69 -25.85
C GLY A 340 3.35 -10.51 -24.89
N SER A 341 2.20 -10.04 -24.41
CA SER A 341 2.07 -8.98 -23.41
C SER A 341 2.20 -9.57 -22.00
N LEU A 342 3.13 -9.04 -21.21
CA LEU A 342 3.29 -9.40 -19.80
C LEU A 342 2.47 -8.49 -18.90
N VAL A 343 2.59 -7.18 -19.12
CA VAL A 343 1.86 -6.14 -18.40
C VAL A 343 1.27 -5.17 -19.42
N HIS A 344 -0.05 -5.17 -19.51
CA HIS A 344 -0.83 -4.27 -20.35
C HIS A 344 -1.58 -3.27 -19.47
N VAL A 345 -1.65 -2.02 -19.92
CA VAL A 345 -2.39 -0.95 -19.22
C VAL A 345 -3.46 -0.41 -20.17
N SER A 346 -4.68 -0.19 -19.65
CA SER A 346 -5.80 0.36 -20.41
C SER A 346 -6.75 1.17 -19.53
N ASN A 347 -7.41 2.18 -20.10
CA ASN A 347 -8.46 2.93 -19.41
C ASN A 347 -9.88 2.36 -19.58
N LEU A 348 -10.01 1.26 -20.32
CA LEU A 348 -11.24 0.47 -20.37
C LEU A 348 -10.94 -0.96 -19.90
N GLN A 349 -11.92 -1.55 -19.23
CA GLN A 349 -11.84 -2.94 -18.79
C GLN A 349 -11.59 -3.89 -19.97
N THR A 350 -11.95 -3.52 -21.21
CA THR A 350 -11.76 -4.34 -22.41
C THR A 350 -10.32 -4.42 -22.93
N GLY A 351 -9.33 -3.83 -22.23
CA GLY A 351 -7.95 -3.76 -22.72
C GLY A 351 -7.74 -2.70 -23.82
N ASN A 352 -8.72 -1.82 -24.03
CA ASN A 352 -8.67 -0.79 -25.07
C ASN A 352 -8.87 0.60 -24.45
N GLY A 353 -8.99 1.61 -25.30
CA GLY A 353 -9.29 2.98 -24.92
C GLY A 353 -8.24 3.97 -25.43
N SER A 354 -8.38 5.23 -25.02
CA SER A 354 -7.48 6.31 -25.42
C SER A 354 -6.08 6.17 -24.80
N SER A 355 -5.99 5.48 -23.67
CA SER A 355 -4.77 5.26 -22.91
C SER A 355 -4.52 3.77 -22.75
N CYS A 356 -4.26 3.07 -23.86
CA CYS A 356 -3.85 1.67 -23.83
C CYS A 356 -2.54 1.40 -24.57
N TYR A 357 -1.68 0.61 -23.95
CA TYR A 357 -0.37 0.18 -24.45
C TYR A 357 0.17 -0.99 -23.61
N ASP A 358 1.10 -1.76 -24.16
CA ASP A 358 1.79 -2.81 -23.42
C ASP A 358 2.99 -2.22 -22.69
N LEU A 359 2.84 -1.97 -21.39
CA LEU A 359 3.90 -1.46 -20.51
C LEU A 359 5.12 -2.40 -20.48
N LEU A 360 4.87 -3.71 -20.53
CA LEU A 360 5.90 -4.75 -20.64
C LEU A 360 5.47 -5.85 -21.61
N ALA A 361 6.25 -6.10 -22.66
CA ALA A 361 5.96 -7.14 -23.64
C ALA A 361 7.22 -7.69 -24.30
N PHE A 362 7.08 -8.81 -25.01
CA PHE A 362 8.14 -9.40 -25.81
C PHE A 362 8.08 -8.98 -27.28
N THR A 363 9.25 -8.86 -27.91
CA THR A 363 9.37 -8.85 -29.36
C THR A 363 9.16 -10.25 -29.94
N LEU A 364 9.06 -10.35 -31.27
CA LEU A 364 8.98 -11.63 -31.97
C LEU A 364 10.16 -12.57 -31.64
N THR A 365 11.34 -11.99 -31.36
CA THR A 365 12.60 -12.67 -31.04
C THR A 365 12.84 -12.88 -29.55
N GLY A 366 11.89 -12.48 -28.69
CA GLY A 366 11.94 -12.72 -27.25
C GLY A 366 12.63 -11.64 -26.43
N ASP A 367 13.04 -10.53 -27.04
CA ASP A 367 13.58 -9.40 -26.29
C ASP A 367 12.46 -8.78 -25.45
N LEU A 368 12.76 -8.49 -24.19
CA LEU A 368 11.85 -7.76 -23.31
C LEU A 368 11.83 -6.28 -23.72
N VAL A 369 10.66 -5.67 -23.73
CA VAL A 369 10.49 -4.25 -24.05
C VAL A 369 9.62 -3.61 -23.00
N VAL A 370 10.12 -2.52 -22.42
CA VAL A 370 9.32 -1.62 -21.57
C VAL A 370 8.85 -0.48 -22.44
N GLN A 371 7.56 -0.19 -22.45
CA GLN A 371 6.99 0.95 -23.17
C GLN A 371 6.31 1.90 -22.19
N TRP A 372 6.26 3.19 -22.50
CA TRP A 372 5.48 4.14 -21.69
C TRP A 372 4.93 5.27 -22.53
N MET A 373 3.72 5.68 -22.19
CA MET A 373 3.00 6.70 -22.93
C MET A 373 3.35 8.08 -22.39
N GLN A 374 3.96 8.92 -23.23
CA GLN A 374 4.12 10.34 -22.91
C GLN A 374 2.80 11.07 -23.12
N ASN A 375 2.05 10.77 -24.18
CA ASN A 375 0.73 11.37 -24.45
C ASN A 375 -0.05 10.44 -25.40
N SER A 376 -1.30 10.79 -25.72
CA SER A 376 -2.20 10.00 -26.59
C SER A 376 -1.65 9.69 -27.99
N ALA A 377 -0.56 10.34 -28.42
CA ALA A 377 0.10 10.11 -29.70
C ALA A 377 1.50 9.50 -29.59
N THR A 378 2.18 9.63 -28.44
CA THR A 378 3.61 9.30 -28.30
C THR A 378 3.83 8.25 -27.24
N VAL A 379 4.38 7.11 -27.65
CA VAL A 379 4.84 6.03 -26.77
C VAL A 379 6.34 5.87 -26.97
N HIS A 380 7.09 5.91 -25.87
CA HIS A 380 8.51 5.61 -25.83
C HIS A 380 8.73 4.16 -25.47
N SER A 381 9.92 3.64 -25.74
CA SER A 381 10.27 2.27 -25.39
C SER A 381 11.76 2.10 -25.17
N ILE A 382 12.13 1.23 -24.24
CA ILE A 382 13.49 0.73 -24.06
C ILE A 382 13.54 -0.78 -24.27
N LYS A 383 14.63 -1.24 -24.87
CA LYS A 383 14.87 -2.66 -25.15
C LYS A 383 15.69 -3.27 -24.01
N GLY A 384 15.16 -4.32 -23.38
CA GLY A 384 15.84 -5.16 -22.41
C GLY A 384 16.44 -6.42 -23.03
N PRO A 385 16.83 -7.41 -22.21
CA PRO A 385 17.43 -8.65 -22.67
C PRO A 385 16.37 -9.67 -23.11
N ILE A 386 16.82 -10.76 -23.70
CA ILE A 386 16.00 -11.97 -23.89
C ILE A 386 15.96 -12.73 -22.57
N LEU A 387 14.75 -13.00 -22.05
CA LEU A 387 14.58 -13.81 -20.85
C LEU A 387 14.79 -15.29 -21.19
N PRO A 388 15.38 -16.12 -20.30
CA PRO A 388 15.49 -17.56 -20.54
C PRO A 388 14.14 -18.26 -20.43
N ALA A 389 13.85 -19.18 -21.35
CA ALA A 389 12.63 -19.98 -21.29
C ALA A 389 12.70 -21.01 -20.16
N ASN A 390 11.55 -21.31 -19.57
CA ASN A 390 11.38 -22.28 -18.49
C ASN A 390 12.25 -21.96 -17.26
N LYS A 391 12.55 -20.68 -17.03
CA LYS A 391 13.32 -20.19 -15.88
C LYS A 391 12.68 -18.93 -15.32
N TRP A 392 12.50 -18.92 -14.00
CA TRP A 392 12.08 -17.74 -13.27
C TRP A 392 13.12 -16.63 -13.40
N THR A 393 12.65 -15.45 -13.81
CA THR A 393 13.45 -14.22 -13.88
C THR A 393 12.67 -13.09 -13.20
N HIS A 394 13.30 -12.39 -12.27
CA HIS A 394 12.71 -11.22 -11.64
C HIS A 394 12.87 -10.02 -12.57
N VAL A 395 11.77 -9.35 -12.85
CA VAL A 395 11.73 -8.14 -13.67
C VAL A 395 11.17 -7.01 -12.81
N THR A 396 11.88 -5.89 -12.76
CA THR A 396 11.38 -4.67 -12.12
C THR A 396 11.51 -3.50 -13.09
N VAL A 397 10.43 -2.74 -13.21
CA VAL A 397 10.40 -1.49 -13.96
C VAL A 397 10.17 -0.36 -12.99
N VAL A 398 11.05 0.63 -13.02
CA VAL A 398 10.98 1.83 -12.18
C VAL A 398 10.87 3.04 -13.08
N PHE A 399 9.88 3.87 -12.84
CA PHE A 399 9.85 5.23 -13.36
C PHE A 399 10.29 6.19 -12.27
N GLU A 400 11.41 6.88 -12.51
CA GLU A 400 11.86 7.99 -11.69
C GLU A 400 11.56 9.31 -12.40
N THR A 401 10.95 10.27 -11.70
CA THR A 401 10.57 11.56 -12.28
C THR A 401 11.76 12.32 -12.90
N SER A 402 12.96 12.18 -12.33
CA SER A 402 14.18 12.85 -12.81
C SER A 402 14.92 12.10 -13.92
N ASN A 403 14.80 10.77 -13.96
CA ASN A 403 15.70 9.90 -14.73
C ASN A 403 14.97 8.99 -15.73
N GLY A 404 13.63 9.03 -15.77
CA GLY A 404 12.82 8.23 -16.67
C GLY A 404 12.73 6.75 -16.27
N MET A 405 12.55 5.88 -17.27
CA MET A 405 12.37 4.44 -17.06
C MET A 405 13.69 3.70 -16.84
N HIS A 406 13.69 2.83 -15.84
CA HIS A 406 14.74 1.87 -15.54
C HIS A 406 14.18 0.46 -15.60
N LEU A 407 14.95 -0.45 -16.20
CA LEU A 407 14.67 -1.88 -16.21
C LEU A 407 15.73 -2.61 -15.39
N TYR A 408 15.29 -3.40 -14.43
CA TYR A 408 16.13 -4.28 -13.62
C TYR A 408 15.79 -5.75 -13.88
N ILE A 409 16.81 -6.59 -13.92
CA ILE A 409 16.71 -8.03 -14.10
C ILE A 409 17.44 -8.71 -12.94
N ASN A 410 16.75 -9.59 -12.21
CA ASN A 410 17.29 -10.30 -11.04
C ASN A 410 17.96 -9.35 -10.04
N GLY A 411 17.33 -8.21 -9.78
CA GLY A 411 17.80 -7.22 -8.80
C GLY A 411 18.92 -6.30 -9.31
N GLN A 412 19.38 -6.46 -10.54
CA GLN A 412 20.48 -5.67 -11.14
C GLN A 412 19.96 -4.73 -12.21
N LEU A 413 20.45 -3.50 -12.23
CA LEU A 413 20.10 -2.52 -13.27
C LEU A 413 20.57 -3.03 -14.63
N ASN A 414 19.65 -3.09 -15.58
CA ASN A 414 19.91 -3.59 -16.93
C ASN A 414 19.98 -2.45 -17.96
N VAL A 415 18.94 -1.62 -18.03
CA VAL A 415 18.85 -0.51 -19.00
C VAL A 415 18.19 0.70 -18.36
N VAL A 416 18.66 1.88 -18.75
CA VAL A 416 18.08 3.19 -18.41
C VAL A 416 17.62 3.88 -19.68
N SER A 417 16.44 4.49 -19.64
CA SER A 417 15.94 5.37 -20.69
C SER A 417 16.85 6.58 -20.86
N THR A 418 17.15 6.93 -22.11
CA THR A 418 17.76 8.24 -22.44
C THR A 418 16.73 9.36 -22.49
N ASN A 419 15.44 9.01 -22.46
CA ASN A 419 14.32 9.92 -22.47
C ASN A 419 13.78 10.10 -21.04
N THR A 420 13.98 11.29 -20.49
CA THR A 420 13.49 11.72 -19.18
C THR A 420 12.17 12.49 -19.28
N SER A 421 11.47 12.40 -20.43
CA SER A 421 10.21 13.11 -20.63
C SER A 421 9.18 12.61 -19.64
N SER A 422 8.36 13.54 -19.19
CA SER A 422 7.21 13.31 -18.34
C SER A 422 6.30 12.19 -18.88
N LEU A 423 5.90 11.27 -18.01
CA LEU A 423 4.63 10.56 -18.14
C LEU A 423 3.49 11.57 -18.02
N THR A 424 3.11 12.20 -19.12
CA THR A 424 1.85 12.96 -19.15
C THR A 424 0.71 11.96 -19.23
N THR A 425 0.29 11.45 -18.08
CA THR A 425 -0.88 10.56 -17.98
C THR A 425 -2.10 11.33 -17.53
N TYR A 426 -3.22 10.89 -18.11
CA TYR A 426 -4.52 11.54 -18.15
C TYR A 426 -5.25 11.50 -16.80
N THR A 427 -6.32 12.30 -16.73
CA THR A 427 -7.06 12.64 -15.51
C THR A 427 -7.62 11.42 -14.77
N ILE A 428 -7.52 11.45 -13.44
CA ILE A 428 -8.24 10.73 -12.37
C ILE A 428 -9.67 10.23 -12.62
N THR A 429 -10.34 10.63 -13.70
CA THR A 429 -11.73 10.27 -13.99
C THR A 429 -11.87 8.96 -14.74
N ASP A 430 -10.77 8.39 -15.24
CA ASP A 430 -10.76 7.16 -16.02
C ASP A 430 -10.07 6.05 -15.23
N PRO A 431 -10.76 4.93 -14.92
CA PRO A 431 -10.15 3.80 -14.22
C PRO A 431 -9.00 3.23 -15.04
N GLN A 432 -7.89 2.88 -14.38
CA GLN A 432 -6.72 2.30 -15.05
C GLN A 432 -6.58 0.82 -14.67
N TYR A 433 -6.76 -0.04 -15.66
CA TYR A 433 -6.64 -1.49 -15.52
C TYR A 433 -5.22 -1.93 -15.83
N ILE A 434 -4.69 -2.83 -14.99
CA ILE A 434 -3.57 -3.69 -15.38
C ILE A 434 -4.13 -5.03 -15.84
N THR A 435 -3.67 -5.50 -16.98
CA THR A 435 -3.88 -6.87 -17.45
C THR A 435 -2.55 -7.59 -17.56
N LEU A 436 -2.46 -8.78 -16.97
CA LEU A 436 -1.30 -9.65 -17.05
C LEU A 436 -1.55 -10.80 -18.03
N GLY A 437 -0.51 -11.15 -18.78
CA GLY A 437 -0.48 -12.31 -19.67
C GLY A 437 -1.26 -12.15 -20.99
N ASN A 438 -1.88 -10.99 -21.22
CA ASN A 438 -2.60 -10.64 -22.44
C ASN A 438 -2.81 -9.12 -22.54
N ASN A 439 -3.34 -8.66 -23.67
CA ASN A 439 -3.72 -7.26 -23.91
C ASN A 439 -5.24 -7.05 -24.09
N SER A 440 -6.04 -8.12 -24.14
CA SER A 440 -7.51 -8.04 -24.14
C SER A 440 -8.09 -9.13 -23.23
N PRO A 441 -8.87 -8.76 -22.21
CA PRO A 441 -9.63 -9.71 -21.40
C PRO A 441 -10.90 -10.25 -22.09
N LEU A 442 -11.28 -9.74 -23.28
CA LEU A 442 -12.45 -10.21 -24.03
C LEU A 442 -12.12 -11.11 -25.22
N GLY A 443 -10.93 -11.70 -25.26
CA GLY A 443 -10.49 -12.58 -26.34
C GLY A 443 -10.15 -11.83 -27.64
N PRO A 444 -9.72 -12.55 -28.69
CA PRO A 444 -9.12 -11.99 -29.90
C PRO A 444 -10.09 -11.27 -30.85
N SER A 445 -11.36 -11.07 -30.47
CA SER A 445 -12.45 -10.66 -31.37
C SER A 445 -12.68 -9.14 -31.46
N ILE A 446 -12.00 -8.31 -30.66
CA ILE A 446 -12.02 -6.85 -30.82
C ILE A 446 -10.65 -6.41 -31.31
N PRO A 447 -10.53 -5.76 -32.48
CA PRO A 447 -9.28 -5.15 -32.90
C PRO A 447 -8.83 -4.14 -31.84
N LEU A 448 -7.72 -4.43 -31.17
CA LEU A 448 -7.12 -3.49 -30.23
C LEU A 448 -6.47 -2.37 -31.02
N THR A 449 -6.81 -1.14 -30.67
CA THR A 449 -6.25 0.07 -31.28
C THR A 449 -5.29 0.76 -30.32
N CYS A 450 -4.49 -0.03 -29.61
CA CYS A 450 -3.52 0.47 -28.64
C CYS A 450 -2.29 1.04 -29.32
N ARG A 451 -1.60 1.91 -28.60
CA ARG A 451 -0.38 2.56 -29.09
C ARG A 451 0.82 1.67 -28.78
N ASN A 452 1.77 1.66 -29.71
CA ASN A 452 3.04 0.96 -29.56
C ASN A 452 4.18 1.95 -29.66
N GLY A 453 5.24 1.70 -28.89
CA GLY A 453 6.50 2.40 -29.04
C GLY A 453 7.26 2.03 -30.31
N PRO A 454 8.40 2.68 -30.58
CA PRO A 454 9.20 2.46 -31.79
C PRO A 454 9.85 1.07 -31.86
N ILE A 455 10.04 0.38 -30.73
CA ILE A 455 10.55 -1.00 -30.71
C ILE A 455 9.39 -1.97 -31.00
N PRO A 456 9.48 -2.84 -32.03
CA PRO A 456 8.38 -3.69 -32.48
C PRO A 456 8.14 -4.87 -31.54
N ILE A 457 7.21 -4.70 -30.60
CA ILE A 457 6.65 -5.78 -29.78
C ILE A 457 5.61 -6.58 -30.57
N VAL A 458 5.30 -7.78 -30.09
CA VAL A 458 4.12 -8.53 -30.55
C VAL A 458 3.15 -8.62 -29.38
N SER A 459 2.14 -7.75 -29.42
CA SER A 459 1.08 -7.70 -28.41
C SER A 459 0.19 -8.94 -28.48
N GLY A 460 -0.32 -9.40 -27.33
CA GLY A 460 -1.25 -10.51 -27.26
C GLY A 460 -0.91 -11.51 -26.16
N ALA A 461 -1.32 -12.75 -26.36
CA ALA A 461 -1.17 -13.79 -25.35
C ALA A 461 0.29 -14.11 -25.03
N PHE A 462 0.60 -14.09 -23.74
CA PHE A 462 1.82 -14.66 -23.19
C PHE A 462 1.57 -16.11 -22.79
N THR A 463 2.53 -16.99 -23.09
CA THR A 463 2.51 -18.38 -22.62
C THR A 463 3.63 -18.59 -21.61
N GLY A 464 3.25 -18.89 -20.38
CA GLY A 464 4.18 -19.05 -19.26
C GLY A 464 3.50 -18.78 -17.92
N ALA A 465 4.30 -18.53 -16.89
CA ALA A 465 3.81 -18.23 -15.55
C ALA A 465 4.31 -16.85 -15.07
N ILE A 466 3.49 -16.19 -14.25
CA ILE A 466 3.82 -14.96 -13.52
C ILE A 466 3.57 -15.21 -12.03
N ASP A 467 4.46 -14.69 -11.20
CA ASP A 467 4.38 -14.81 -9.76
C ASP A 467 4.70 -13.47 -9.07
N GLU A 468 4.25 -13.30 -7.84
CA GLU A 468 4.70 -12.25 -6.92
C GLU A 468 4.59 -10.80 -7.49
N PHE A 469 3.49 -10.50 -8.21
CA PHE A 469 3.30 -9.21 -8.86
C PHE A 469 3.02 -8.09 -7.85
N ARG A 470 3.81 -7.02 -7.89
CA ARG A 470 3.68 -5.86 -6.99
C ARG A 470 3.72 -4.55 -7.76
N ILE A 471 2.99 -3.56 -7.26
CA ILE A 471 2.97 -2.19 -7.78
C ILE A 471 3.14 -1.23 -6.62
N TYR A 472 4.01 -0.24 -6.79
CA TYR A 472 4.28 0.83 -5.85
C TYR A 472 4.05 2.19 -6.52
N ASN A 473 3.45 3.13 -5.79
CA ASN A 473 3.26 4.53 -6.20
C ASN A 473 4.52 5.40 -5.99
N ARG A 474 5.69 4.76 -6.02
CA ARG A 474 7.00 5.38 -5.82
C ARG A 474 8.09 4.63 -6.57
N ASP A 475 9.22 5.28 -6.73
CA ASP A 475 10.47 4.67 -7.14
C ASP A 475 11.06 3.84 -5.98
N LEU A 476 11.29 2.55 -6.25
CA LEU A 476 12.11 1.73 -5.37
C LEU A 476 13.58 2.01 -5.66
N ASN A 477 14.39 2.11 -4.60
CA ASN A 477 15.83 2.25 -4.77
C ASN A 477 16.52 0.90 -5.05
N ASN A 478 17.79 0.94 -5.49
CA ASN A 478 18.58 -0.26 -5.80
C ASN A 478 18.61 -1.31 -4.67
N GLN A 479 18.64 -0.88 -3.40
CA GLN A 479 18.65 -1.81 -2.27
C GLN A 479 17.30 -2.52 -2.12
N GLU A 480 16.20 -1.78 -2.25
CA GLU A 480 14.84 -2.35 -2.20
C GLU A 480 14.62 -3.34 -3.35
N ILE A 481 15.05 -3.01 -4.56
CA ILE A 481 14.94 -3.89 -5.74
C ILE A 481 15.80 -5.15 -5.56
N CYS A 482 17.00 -5.02 -4.99
CA CYS A 482 17.87 -6.14 -4.65
C CYS A 482 17.15 -7.09 -3.67
N VAL A 483 16.60 -6.55 -2.57
CA VAL A 483 15.85 -7.36 -1.58
C VAL A 483 14.63 -8.02 -2.24
N LEU A 484 13.86 -7.27 -3.02
CA LEU A 484 12.66 -7.77 -3.70
C LEU A 484 12.97 -8.95 -4.66
N ALA A 485 14.09 -8.89 -5.37
CA ALA A 485 14.56 -9.96 -6.26
C ALA A 485 15.11 -11.20 -5.52
N ASN A 486 15.18 -11.18 -4.19
CA ASN A 486 15.70 -12.27 -3.36
C ASN A 486 14.75 -12.65 -2.21
N LEU A 487 13.53 -12.12 -2.22
CA LEU A 487 12.48 -12.46 -1.26
C LEU A 487 12.05 -13.93 -1.36
#